data_AF-Q9V152-F1
#
_entry.id   AF-Q9V152-F1
#
_cell.length_a   1.000
_cell.length_b   1.000
_cell.length_c   1.000
_cell.angle_alpha   90.00
_cell.angle_beta   90.00
_cell.angle_gamma   90.00
#
_symmetry.space_group_name_H-M   'P 1'
#
loop_
_entity.id
_entity.type
_entity.pdbx_description
1 polymer ?
#
loop_
_entity_poly.entity_id
_entity_poly.type
_entity_poly.pdbx_seq_one_letter_code
_entity_poly.pdbx_strand_id
1 'polypeptide(L)'
;MRLDKVRVENENDKELIAFINSLGIEINENALPIIGRYYVEILGTRYEAESFDELKSLVGRLMKTYIVMPAYNEEKTIGDVLDSLLRVFPRENIIVVDDGSRDRTREIAKSKGVHVVSHIINRGLGGALGTGIRYAVYKGAEIVVTFDADGQHIVEDALRVIKPVAEGKTDLAIGSRFKGNLNQMPLVKRVGNIALNLITAIFAFRYISDTQSGLRAFSRNCASRVKITCDGYAVSSEIIVEASRKKCRIVEIPITAVYTEYSMKKGTNVIEGIKIALNLFVDLFRR
;
A
#
# COMPACT_ATOMS: atom_id res chain seq x y z
N MET A 1 -3.42 6.39 14.39
CA MET A 1 -2.21 6.77 13.65
C MET A 1 -1.47 7.77 14.52
N ARG A 2 -0.14 7.67 14.69
CA ARG A 2 0.61 8.68 15.47
C ARG A 2 0.81 9.92 14.60
N LEU A 3 0.15 11.01 14.98
CA LEU A 3 -0.08 12.21 14.16
C LEU A 3 0.73 13.38 14.72
N ASP A 4 2.02 13.14 15.00
CA ASP A 4 2.82 13.90 15.97
C ASP A 4 3.17 15.34 15.54
N LYS A 5 2.63 15.85 14.42
CA LYS A 5 2.84 17.21 13.90
C LYS A 5 1.63 17.70 13.09
N VAL A 6 0.50 17.92 13.77
CA VAL A 6 -0.60 18.70 13.18
C VAL A 6 -0.35 20.17 13.47
N ARG A 7 -0.32 21.01 12.43
CA ARG A 7 -0.06 22.45 12.51
C ARG A 7 -1.29 23.20 12.02
N VAL A 8 -1.82 24.10 12.84
CA VAL A 8 -3.16 24.69 12.69
C VAL A 8 -3.09 26.22 12.64
N GLU A 9 -3.89 26.84 11.77
CA GLU A 9 -3.91 28.29 11.48
C GLU A 9 -4.69 29.14 12.50
N ASN A 10 -5.30 28.56 13.54
CA ASN A 10 -6.14 29.33 14.45
C ASN A 10 -6.14 28.77 15.88
N GLU A 11 -5.25 29.27 16.74
CA GLU A 11 -5.18 28.92 18.18
C GLU A 11 -6.51 29.22 18.93
N ASN A 12 -7.40 30.00 18.33
CA ASN A 12 -8.73 30.30 18.87
C ASN A 12 -9.86 29.43 18.29
N ASP A 13 -9.58 28.54 17.34
CA ASP A 13 -10.56 27.58 16.83
C ASP A 13 -10.69 26.39 17.80
N LYS A 14 -11.58 26.59 18.78
CA LYS A 14 -11.89 25.59 19.81
C LYS A 14 -12.38 24.27 19.23
N GLU A 15 -13.04 24.27 18.07
CA GLU A 15 -13.53 23.03 17.44
C GLU A 15 -12.37 22.23 16.86
N LEU A 16 -11.40 22.90 16.26
CA LEU A 16 -10.19 22.27 15.72
C LEU A 16 -9.29 21.72 16.82
N ILE A 17 -9.09 22.47 17.89
CA ILE A 17 -8.34 22.00 19.07
C ILE A 17 -9.07 20.81 19.73
N ALA A 18 -10.39 20.90 19.91
CA ALA A 18 -11.18 19.79 20.47
C ALA A 18 -11.15 18.54 19.58
N PHE A 19 -11.21 18.70 18.26
CA PHE A 19 -11.12 17.60 17.32
C PHE A 19 -9.76 16.91 17.38
N ILE A 20 -8.66 17.67 17.28
CA ILE A 20 -7.30 17.09 17.37
C ILE A 20 -7.10 16.38 18.71
N ASN A 21 -7.52 16.99 19.82
CA ASN A 21 -7.46 16.37 21.15
C ASN A 21 -8.30 15.08 21.23
N SER A 22 -9.48 15.05 20.60
CA SER A 22 -10.33 13.84 20.54
C SER A 22 -9.70 12.67 19.80
N LEU A 23 -8.71 12.95 18.94
CA LEU A 23 -7.97 11.95 18.18
C LEU A 23 -6.70 11.47 18.88
N GLY A 24 -6.35 12.04 20.06
CA GLY A 24 -5.15 11.67 20.84
C GLY A 24 -3.84 12.17 20.22
N ILE A 25 -3.88 13.34 19.58
CA ILE A 25 -2.78 13.90 18.79
C ILE A 25 -2.14 15.09 19.53
N GLU A 26 -0.82 15.13 19.68
CA GLU A 26 -0.11 16.27 20.26
C GLU A 26 0.11 17.40 19.22
N ILE A 27 -0.29 18.62 19.58
CA ILE A 27 -0.08 19.83 18.78
C ILE A 27 1.28 20.43 19.16
N ASN A 28 2.13 20.73 18.18
CA ASN A 28 3.42 21.39 18.42
C ASN A 28 3.26 22.91 18.37
N GLU A 29 3.43 23.57 19.52
CA GLU A 29 3.27 25.03 19.71
C GLU A 29 4.28 25.88 18.92
N ASN A 30 5.39 25.32 18.43
CA ASN A 30 6.43 26.06 17.69
C ASN A 30 6.19 26.12 16.16
N ALA A 31 4.99 25.77 15.71
CA ALA A 31 4.64 25.67 14.31
C ALA A 31 3.91 26.93 13.80
N LEU A 32 4.66 27.93 13.35
CA LEU A 32 4.06 29.13 12.73
C LEU A 32 3.30 28.79 11.42
N PRO A 33 2.11 29.37 11.18
CA PRO A 33 1.25 29.07 10.04
C PRO A 33 1.76 29.62 8.70
N ILE A 34 1.34 28.98 7.59
CA ILE A 34 1.41 29.54 6.23
C ILE A 34 -0.05 29.77 5.80
N ILE A 35 -0.39 31.02 5.47
CA ILE A 35 -1.74 31.53 5.21
C ILE A 35 -2.54 30.65 4.21
N GLY A 36 -3.75 30.24 4.60
CA GLY A 36 -4.78 29.69 3.71
C GLY A 36 -4.71 28.20 3.35
N ARG A 37 -3.93 27.37 4.07
CA ARG A 37 -3.88 25.90 3.85
C ARG A 37 -3.74 25.12 5.15
N TYR A 38 -4.66 24.19 5.37
CA TYR A 38 -4.65 23.25 6.48
C TYR A 38 -3.76 22.05 6.15
N TYR A 39 -3.01 21.52 7.12
CA TYR A 39 -2.22 20.32 6.88
C TYR A 39 -1.91 19.49 8.12
N VAL A 40 -1.59 18.23 7.86
CA VAL A 40 -1.08 17.26 8.82
C VAL A 40 0.22 16.70 8.25
N GLU A 41 1.25 16.56 9.08
CA GLU A 41 2.51 15.94 8.67
C GLU A 41 2.78 14.64 9.44
N ILE A 42 3.13 13.57 8.73
CA ILE A 42 3.42 12.25 9.31
C ILE A 42 4.74 11.78 8.71
N LEU A 43 5.75 11.59 9.55
CA LEU A 43 7.12 11.20 9.14
C LEU A 43 7.62 11.98 7.91
N GLY A 44 7.45 13.31 7.90
CA GLY A 44 7.88 14.18 6.80
C GLY A 44 6.97 14.20 5.57
N THR A 45 5.90 13.40 5.54
CA THR A 45 4.87 13.47 4.49
C THR A 45 3.75 14.42 4.91
N ARG A 46 3.66 15.57 4.22
CA ARG A 46 2.60 16.57 4.43
C ARG A 46 1.35 16.24 3.62
N TYR A 47 0.18 16.26 4.27
CA TYR A 47 -1.14 16.11 3.66
C TYR A 47 -1.87 17.45 3.78
N GLU A 48 -2.32 18.01 2.67
CA GLU A 48 -2.88 19.38 2.62
C GLU A 48 -4.38 19.37 2.31
N ALA A 49 -5.09 20.38 2.84
CA ALA A 49 -6.51 20.63 2.62
C ALA A 49 -6.77 22.14 2.50
N GLU A 50 -7.79 22.53 1.74
CA GLU A 50 -8.13 23.94 1.48
C GLU A 50 -9.07 24.51 2.56
N SER A 51 -9.74 23.65 3.33
CA SER A 51 -10.61 24.04 4.45
C SER A 51 -10.46 23.10 5.65
N PHE A 52 -10.94 23.54 6.82
CA PHE A 52 -10.89 22.71 8.03
C PHE A 52 -11.77 21.46 7.91
N ASP A 53 -12.94 21.53 7.28
CA ASP A 53 -13.80 20.37 7.07
C ASP A 53 -13.17 19.36 6.10
N GLU A 54 -12.46 19.83 5.08
CA GLU A 54 -11.63 18.96 4.23
C GLU A 54 -10.52 18.30 5.02
N LEU A 55 -9.87 19.03 5.94
CA LEU A 55 -8.86 18.45 6.82
C LEU A 55 -9.45 17.37 7.73
N LYS A 56 -10.62 17.61 8.35
CA LYS A 56 -11.33 16.60 9.16
C LYS A 56 -11.61 15.33 8.34
N SER A 57 -12.13 15.51 7.12
CA SER A 57 -12.42 14.41 6.20
C SER A 57 -11.15 13.65 5.78
N LEU A 58 -10.07 14.36 5.47
CA LEU A 58 -8.77 13.79 5.15
C LEU A 58 -8.22 12.97 6.31
N VAL A 59 -8.19 13.53 7.52
CA VAL A 59 -7.72 12.83 8.72
C VAL A 59 -8.59 11.61 9.03
N GLY A 60 -9.91 11.73 8.89
CA GLY A 60 -10.85 10.61 9.03
C GLY A 60 -10.55 9.46 8.06
N ARG A 61 -10.21 9.78 6.79
CA ARG A 61 -9.76 8.78 5.81
C ARG A 61 -8.42 8.17 6.20
N LEU A 62 -7.45 8.97 6.64
CA LEU A 62 -6.15 8.47 7.08
C LEU A 62 -6.28 7.52 8.28
N MET A 63 -7.13 7.83 9.26
CA MET A 63 -7.40 6.96 10.40
C MET A 63 -8.07 5.64 10.02
N LYS A 64 -8.79 5.60 8.89
CA LYS A 64 -9.38 4.39 8.30
C LYS A 64 -8.53 3.81 7.17
N THR A 65 -7.21 4.04 7.22
CA THR A 65 -6.25 3.37 6.33
C THR A 65 -5.88 2.01 6.91
N TYR A 66 -6.09 0.96 6.11
CA TYR A 66 -5.75 -0.42 6.45
C TYR A 66 -4.55 -0.90 5.64
N ILE A 67 -3.58 -1.52 6.31
CA ILE A 67 -2.42 -2.14 5.68
C ILE A 67 -2.70 -3.63 5.52
N VAL A 68 -2.63 -4.12 4.29
CA VAL A 68 -2.77 -5.54 3.94
C VAL A 68 -1.39 -6.07 3.58
N MET A 69 -0.93 -7.01 4.39
CA MET A 69 0.39 -7.60 4.28
C MET A 69 0.29 -9.11 3.99
N PRO A 70 0.44 -9.55 2.73
CA PRO A 70 0.56 -10.97 2.43
C PRO A 70 1.89 -11.51 2.96
N ALA A 71 1.87 -12.68 3.59
CA ALA A 71 3.06 -13.29 4.18
C ALA A 71 3.08 -14.80 3.95
N TYR A 72 4.22 -15.32 3.49
CA TYR A 72 4.48 -16.76 3.37
C TYR A 72 5.94 -17.05 3.68
N ASN A 73 6.19 -17.68 4.82
CA ASN A 73 7.52 -17.97 5.33
C ASN A 73 8.45 -16.72 5.41
N GLU A 74 8.02 -15.73 6.20
CA GLU A 74 8.69 -14.45 6.44
C GLU A 74 9.08 -14.24 7.92
N GLU A 75 9.34 -15.32 8.68
CA GLU A 75 9.67 -15.22 10.10
C GLU A 75 10.87 -14.31 10.41
N LYS A 76 11.78 -14.16 9.45
CA LYS A 76 13.02 -13.36 9.59
C LYS A 76 12.80 -11.86 9.48
N THR A 77 11.73 -11.41 8.81
CA THR A 77 11.54 -10.00 8.43
C THR A 77 10.23 -9.43 8.96
N ILE A 78 9.19 -10.26 9.10
CA ILE A 78 7.84 -9.79 9.44
C ILE A 78 7.77 -9.05 10.78
N GLY A 79 8.61 -9.43 11.75
CA GLY A 79 8.68 -8.77 13.05
C GLY A 79 9.07 -7.29 12.93
N ASP A 80 10.17 -7.02 12.24
CA ASP A 80 10.71 -5.66 12.05
C ASP A 80 9.81 -4.80 11.16
N VAL A 81 9.22 -5.41 10.12
CA VAL A 81 8.24 -4.74 9.24
C VAL A 81 7.02 -4.29 10.03
N LEU A 82 6.47 -5.17 10.89
CA LEU A 82 5.35 -4.84 11.76
C LEU A 82 5.73 -3.75 12.76
N ASP A 83 6.92 -3.80 13.35
CA ASP A 83 7.36 -2.76 14.29
C ASP A 83 7.48 -1.40 13.63
N SER A 84 7.93 -1.34 12.37
CA SER A 84 7.95 -0.10 11.58
C SER A 84 6.54 0.43 11.30
N LEU A 85 5.64 -0.44 10.82
CA LEU A 85 4.25 -0.06 10.53
C LEU A 85 3.50 0.39 11.79
N LEU A 86 3.73 -0.27 12.93
CA LEU A 86 3.06 0.01 14.21
C LEU A 86 3.47 1.33 14.86
N ARG A 87 4.57 1.95 14.42
CA ARG A 87 4.90 3.32 14.80
C ARG A 87 3.91 4.32 14.22
N VAL A 88 3.30 3.98 13.09
CA VAL A 88 2.42 4.88 12.34
C VAL A 88 0.98 4.44 12.43
N PHE A 89 0.66 3.18 12.13
CA PHE A 89 -0.71 2.68 12.01
C PHE A 89 -1.19 1.99 13.29
N PRO A 90 -2.48 2.13 13.65
CA PRO A 90 -3.07 1.32 14.73
C PRO A 90 -2.98 -0.18 14.45
N ARG A 91 -2.91 -1.00 15.50
CA ARG A 91 -2.79 -2.47 15.38
C ARG A 91 -3.97 -3.09 14.64
N GLU A 92 -5.16 -2.58 14.93
CA GLU A 92 -6.44 -2.99 14.34
C GLU A 92 -6.54 -2.68 12.84
N ASN A 93 -5.69 -1.79 12.33
CA ASN A 93 -5.66 -1.44 10.91
C ASN A 93 -4.63 -2.25 10.12
N ILE A 94 -3.82 -3.09 10.76
CA ILE A 94 -2.84 -3.94 10.09
C ILE A 94 -3.40 -5.35 9.99
N ILE A 95 -3.47 -5.86 8.77
CA ILE A 95 -3.99 -7.17 8.41
C ILE A 95 -2.84 -7.97 7.78
N VAL A 96 -2.37 -8.98 8.50
CA VAL A 96 -1.46 -9.99 7.96
C VAL A 96 -2.30 -11.13 7.39
N VAL A 97 -2.05 -11.46 6.13
CA VAL A 97 -2.60 -12.66 5.50
C VAL A 97 -1.50 -13.71 5.43
N ASP A 98 -1.51 -14.61 6.41
CA ASP A 98 -0.59 -15.74 6.48
C ASP A 98 -1.06 -16.84 5.51
N ASP A 99 -0.35 -16.99 4.39
CA ASP A 99 -0.73 -17.85 3.28
C ASP A 99 -0.25 -19.31 3.49
N GLY A 100 -0.54 -19.86 4.67
CA GLY A 100 -0.17 -21.23 5.03
C GLY A 100 1.32 -21.42 5.32
N SER A 101 1.95 -20.47 6.03
CA SER A 101 3.37 -20.57 6.39
C SER A 101 3.67 -21.81 7.24
N ARG A 102 4.87 -22.38 7.09
CA ARG A 102 5.36 -23.53 7.87
C ARG A 102 6.36 -23.12 8.96
N ASP A 103 6.74 -21.85 8.98
CA ASP A 103 7.68 -21.25 9.92
C ASP A 103 6.94 -20.42 10.99
N ARG A 104 7.66 -19.59 11.75
CA ARG A 104 7.06 -18.79 12.84
C ARG A 104 6.34 -17.52 12.38
N THR A 105 6.15 -17.29 11.08
CA THR A 105 5.52 -16.06 10.53
C THR A 105 4.20 -15.72 11.23
N ARG A 106 3.30 -16.70 11.33
CA ARG A 106 1.98 -16.52 11.94
C ARG A 106 2.06 -16.19 13.43
N GLU A 107 2.95 -16.89 14.15
CA GLU A 107 3.16 -16.71 15.59
C GLU A 107 3.69 -15.29 15.87
N ILE A 108 4.69 -14.85 15.11
CA ILE A 108 5.28 -13.52 15.23
C ILE A 108 4.23 -12.46 14.95
N ALA A 109 3.47 -12.57 13.86
CA ALA A 109 2.40 -11.62 13.54
C ALA A 109 1.36 -11.52 14.66
N LYS A 110 0.89 -12.65 15.19
CA LYS A 110 -0.06 -12.67 16.32
C LYS A 110 0.51 -12.00 17.57
N SER A 111 1.79 -12.22 17.87
CA SER A 111 2.44 -11.63 19.06
C SER A 111 2.48 -10.10 19.01
N LYS A 112 2.44 -9.49 17.82
CA LYS A 112 2.38 -8.03 17.64
C LYS A 112 0.97 -7.44 17.88
N GLY A 113 -0.05 -8.29 18.01
CA GLY A 113 -1.44 -7.90 18.29
C GLY A 113 -2.20 -7.35 17.07
N VAL A 114 -1.72 -7.60 15.86
CA VAL A 114 -2.39 -7.21 14.60
C VAL A 114 -3.42 -8.26 14.17
N HIS A 115 -4.28 -7.93 13.20
CA HIS A 115 -5.19 -8.93 12.64
C HIS A 115 -4.41 -9.94 11.79
N VAL A 116 -4.64 -11.23 12.04
CA VAL A 116 -4.03 -12.32 11.27
C VAL A 116 -5.13 -13.19 10.66
N VAL A 117 -5.19 -13.23 9.34
CA VAL A 117 -6.05 -14.14 8.57
C VAL A 117 -5.15 -15.23 7.99
N SER A 118 -5.46 -16.49 8.28
CA SER A 118 -4.63 -17.61 7.81
C SER A 118 -5.36 -18.42 6.74
N HIS A 119 -4.68 -18.73 5.64
CA HIS A 119 -5.11 -19.76 4.71
C HIS A 119 -4.64 -21.14 5.18
N ILE A 120 -5.46 -22.17 4.94
CA ILE A 120 -5.12 -23.56 5.27
C ILE A 120 -4.06 -24.11 4.30
N ILE A 121 -4.11 -23.67 3.06
CA ILE A 121 -3.15 -24.01 2.00
C ILE A 121 -2.58 -22.71 1.43
N ASN A 122 -1.36 -22.75 0.92
CA ASN A 122 -0.80 -21.62 0.17
C ASN A 122 -1.61 -21.40 -1.11
N ARG A 123 -2.21 -20.20 -1.22
CA ARG A 123 -3.03 -19.76 -2.35
C ARG A 123 -2.27 -18.78 -3.26
N GLY A 124 -1.02 -18.49 -2.95
CA GLY A 124 -0.19 -17.54 -3.66
C GLY A 124 -0.51 -16.08 -3.31
N LEU A 125 0.36 -15.18 -3.80
CA LEU A 125 0.31 -13.75 -3.52
C LEU A 125 -1.06 -13.13 -3.83
N GLY A 126 -1.66 -13.49 -4.96
CA GLY A 126 -2.95 -12.95 -5.37
C GLY A 126 -4.10 -13.45 -4.52
N GLY A 127 -4.07 -14.73 -4.12
CA GLY A 127 -5.02 -15.28 -3.16
C GLY A 127 -4.95 -14.54 -1.82
N ALA A 128 -3.74 -14.34 -1.30
CA ALA A 128 -3.50 -13.61 -0.05
C ALA A 128 -3.95 -12.14 -0.13
N LEU A 129 -3.58 -11.42 -1.18
CA LEU A 129 -4.00 -10.04 -1.42
C LEU A 129 -5.52 -9.93 -1.55
N GLY A 130 -6.16 -10.82 -2.32
CA GLY A 130 -7.60 -10.83 -2.49
C GLY A 130 -8.36 -11.09 -1.19
N THR A 131 -7.84 -11.93 -0.30
CA THR A 131 -8.39 -12.12 1.05
C THR A 131 -8.24 -10.86 1.89
N GLY A 132 -7.02 -10.31 1.96
CA GLY A 132 -6.72 -9.16 2.81
C GLY A 132 -7.46 -7.88 2.38
N ILE A 133 -7.53 -7.58 1.08
CA ILE A 133 -8.24 -6.41 0.56
C ILE A 133 -9.74 -6.50 0.87
N ARG A 134 -10.36 -7.67 0.67
CA ARG A 134 -11.78 -7.88 1.02
C ARG A 134 -12.03 -7.73 2.51
N TYR A 135 -11.14 -8.28 3.34
CA TYR A 135 -11.24 -8.16 4.79
C TYR A 135 -11.09 -6.69 5.25
N ALA A 136 -10.16 -5.93 4.68
CA ALA A 136 -10.00 -4.51 4.96
C ALA A 136 -11.27 -3.70 4.60
N VAL A 137 -11.83 -3.92 3.41
CA VAL A 137 -13.08 -3.27 2.98
C VAL A 137 -14.23 -3.62 3.92
N TYR A 138 -14.35 -4.90 4.34
CA TYR A 138 -15.34 -5.35 5.32
C TYR A 138 -15.19 -4.65 6.68
N LYS A 139 -13.96 -4.40 7.13
CA LYS A 139 -13.65 -3.64 8.35
C LYS A 139 -13.90 -2.12 8.24
N GLY A 140 -14.34 -1.64 7.07
CA GLY A 140 -14.66 -0.24 6.85
C GLY A 140 -13.47 0.61 6.46
N ALA A 141 -12.46 0.01 5.81
CA ALA A 141 -11.33 0.75 5.25
C ALA A 141 -11.80 1.82 4.26
N GLU A 142 -11.35 3.07 4.45
CA GLU A 142 -11.48 4.14 3.46
C GLU A 142 -10.30 4.13 2.48
N ILE A 143 -9.15 3.65 2.94
CA ILE A 143 -7.94 3.44 2.15
C ILE A 143 -7.41 2.04 2.46
N VAL A 144 -7.05 1.29 1.43
CA VAL A 144 -6.37 0.00 1.57
C VAL A 144 -4.98 0.13 1.00
N VAL A 145 -3.95 -0.33 1.71
CA VAL A 145 -2.56 -0.29 1.26
C VAL A 145 -2.01 -1.69 1.24
N THR A 146 -1.43 -2.13 0.13
CA THR A 146 -0.70 -3.40 0.07
C THR A 146 0.76 -3.13 0.43
N PHE A 147 1.34 -3.97 1.30
CA PHE A 147 2.70 -3.80 1.81
C PHE A 147 3.34 -5.18 1.99
N ASP A 148 4.49 -5.44 1.37
CA ASP A 148 5.13 -6.77 1.42
C ASP A 148 5.82 -7.03 2.78
N ALA A 149 5.77 -8.28 3.26
CA ALA A 149 6.36 -8.70 4.53
C ALA A 149 7.88 -8.97 4.49
N ASP A 150 8.52 -8.84 3.33
CA ASP A 150 9.92 -9.22 3.08
C ASP A 150 10.95 -8.12 3.45
N GLY A 151 10.47 -6.96 3.90
CA GLY A 151 11.29 -5.83 4.30
C GLY A 151 11.81 -4.94 3.16
N GLN A 152 11.30 -5.09 1.93
CA GLN A 152 11.74 -4.25 0.80
C GLN A 152 11.13 -2.84 0.81
N HIS A 153 9.99 -2.66 1.47
CA HIS A 153 9.31 -1.37 1.55
C HIS A 153 9.55 -0.70 2.90
N ILE A 154 9.52 0.63 2.88
CA ILE A 154 9.62 1.47 4.07
C ILE A 154 8.30 2.21 4.32
N VAL A 155 8.02 2.55 5.58
CA VAL A 155 6.73 3.12 6.00
C VAL A 155 6.51 4.54 5.44
N GLU A 156 7.59 5.29 5.27
CA GLU A 156 7.61 6.62 4.66
C GLU A 156 7.09 6.57 3.22
N ASP A 157 7.43 5.51 2.48
CA ASP A 157 6.97 5.33 1.10
C ASP A 157 5.49 4.97 1.05
N ALA A 158 5.00 4.18 2.00
CA ALA A 158 3.57 3.94 2.15
C ALA A 158 2.81 5.25 2.37
N LEU A 159 3.30 6.14 3.24
CA LEU A 159 2.68 7.45 3.49
C LEU A 159 2.61 8.30 2.22
N ARG A 160 3.70 8.34 1.43
CA ARG A 160 3.74 9.06 0.14
C ARG A 160 2.76 8.46 -0.89
N VAL A 161 2.63 7.14 -0.93
CA VAL A 161 1.67 6.44 -1.82
C VAL A 161 0.22 6.66 -1.36
N ILE A 162 -0.05 6.73 -0.06
CA ILE A 162 -1.37 7.03 0.51
C ILE A 162 -1.84 8.45 0.14
N LYS A 163 -0.94 9.45 0.17
CA LYS A 163 -1.25 10.87 0.00
C LYS A 163 -2.24 11.20 -1.12
N PRO A 164 -1.99 10.85 -2.40
CA PRO A 164 -2.93 11.20 -3.48
C PRO A 164 -4.31 10.53 -3.35
N VAL A 165 -4.39 9.38 -2.67
CA VAL A 165 -5.66 8.68 -2.40
C VAL A 165 -6.40 9.37 -1.24
N ALA A 166 -5.68 9.68 -0.16
CA ALA A 166 -6.20 10.41 0.99
C ALA A 166 -6.65 11.83 0.66
N GLU A 167 -6.05 12.47 -0.35
CA GLU A 167 -6.47 13.78 -0.87
C GLU A 167 -7.61 13.67 -1.90
N GLY A 168 -8.08 12.46 -2.24
CA GLY A 168 -9.15 12.24 -3.22
C GLY A 168 -8.77 12.49 -4.69
N LYS A 169 -7.49 12.70 -4.97
CA LYS A 169 -6.94 13.01 -6.30
C LYS A 169 -6.86 11.77 -7.20
N THR A 170 -6.70 10.58 -6.61
CA THR A 170 -6.55 9.32 -7.33
C THR A 170 -7.32 8.19 -6.67
N ASP A 171 -7.60 7.13 -7.42
CA ASP A 171 -8.28 5.92 -6.93
C ASP A 171 -7.29 4.78 -6.65
N LEU A 172 -6.17 4.74 -7.38
CA LEU A 172 -5.08 3.81 -7.19
C LEU A 172 -3.74 4.57 -7.32
N ALA A 173 -2.91 4.48 -6.29
CA ALA A 173 -1.52 4.95 -6.32
C ALA A 173 -0.59 3.74 -6.26
N ILE A 174 0.41 3.71 -7.13
CA ILE A 174 1.40 2.62 -7.21
C ILE A 174 2.76 3.21 -6.88
N GLY A 175 3.47 2.62 -5.92
CA GLY A 175 4.86 2.97 -5.66
C GLY A 175 5.73 2.47 -6.81
N SER A 176 6.42 3.36 -7.53
CA SER A 176 7.31 3.02 -8.64
C SER A 176 8.78 3.13 -8.25
N ARG A 177 9.50 2.02 -8.28
CA ARG A 177 10.96 1.96 -8.08
C ARG A 177 11.69 2.57 -9.27
N PHE A 178 11.08 2.51 -10.46
CA PHE A 178 11.61 3.07 -11.70
C PHE A 178 11.58 4.60 -11.75
N LYS A 179 10.66 5.22 -11.01
CA LYS A 179 10.62 6.68 -10.84
C LYS A 179 11.43 7.16 -9.63
N GLY A 180 11.94 6.24 -8.82
CA GLY A 180 12.83 6.49 -7.68
C GLY A 180 14.30 6.24 -8.03
N ASN A 181 15.07 5.77 -7.04
CA ASN A 181 16.49 5.46 -7.24
C ASN A 181 16.68 4.03 -7.76
N LEU A 182 17.05 3.92 -9.04
CA LEU A 182 17.25 2.64 -9.74
C LEU A 182 18.58 1.94 -9.41
N ASN A 183 19.51 2.60 -8.72
CA ASN A 183 20.89 2.11 -8.57
C ASN A 183 21.00 0.80 -7.78
N GLN A 184 19.98 0.42 -7.02
CA GLN A 184 19.99 -0.80 -6.21
C GLN A 184 19.23 -1.98 -6.86
N MET A 185 18.52 -1.76 -7.98
CA MET A 185 17.75 -2.83 -8.62
C MET A 185 18.64 -3.71 -9.52
N PRO A 186 18.65 -5.05 -9.34
CA PRO A 186 19.38 -5.95 -10.22
C PRO A 186 18.95 -5.83 -11.68
N LEU A 187 19.91 -5.77 -12.62
CA LEU A 187 19.66 -5.58 -14.05
C LEU A 187 18.70 -6.64 -14.65
N VAL A 188 18.80 -7.89 -14.21
CA VAL A 188 17.91 -8.98 -14.65
C VAL A 188 16.46 -8.72 -14.24
N LYS A 189 16.23 -8.26 -12.99
CA LYS A 189 14.90 -7.87 -12.50
C LYS A 189 14.38 -6.65 -13.27
N ARG A 190 15.26 -5.72 -13.65
CA ARG A 190 14.91 -4.53 -14.45
C ARG A 190 14.35 -4.90 -15.82
N VAL A 191 15.02 -5.80 -16.55
CA VAL A 191 14.56 -6.25 -17.88
C VAL A 191 13.25 -7.02 -17.81
N GLY A 192 13.12 -7.94 -16.84
CA GLY A 192 11.88 -8.69 -16.64
C GLY A 192 10.68 -7.79 -16.33
N ASN A 193 10.88 -6.80 -15.45
CA ASN A 193 9.84 -5.82 -15.12
C ASN A 193 9.44 -4.97 -16.33
N ILE A 194 10.39 -4.55 -17.17
CA ILE A 194 10.07 -3.78 -18.40
C ILE A 194 9.20 -4.60 -19.35
N ALA A 195 9.52 -5.89 -19.56
CA ALA A 195 8.70 -6.76 -20.40
C ALA A 195 7.26 -6.90 -19.86
N LEU A 196 7.11 -7.13 -18.55
CA LEU A 196 5.80 -7.22 -17.90
C LEU A 196 5.05 -5.89 -17.93
N ASN A 197 5.75 -4.75 -17.83
CA ASN A 197 5.16 -3.42 -17.96
C ASN A 197 4.56 -3.22 -19.35
N LEU A 198 5.29 -3.61 -20.40
CA LEU A 198 4.80 -3.50 -21.78
C LEU A 198 3.57 -4.38 -22.01
N ILE A 199 3.61 -5.62 -21.54
CA ILE A 199 2.46 -6.54 -21.61
C ILE A 199 1.26 -5.92 -20.89
N THR A 200 1.44 -5.54 -19.63
CA THR A 200 0.38 -4.92 -18.82
C THR A 200 -0.16 -3.65 -19.47
N ALA A 201 0.70 -2.85 -20.12
CA ALA A 201 0.27 -1.63 -20.80
C ALA A 201 -0.69 -1.90 -21.96
N ILE A 202 -0.49 -3.00 -22.70
CA ILE A 202 -1.42 -3.44 -23.75
C ILE A 202 -2.78 -3.76 -23.14
N PHE A 203 -2.81 -4.53 -22.05
CA PHE A 203 -4.06 -4.95 -21.40
C PHE A 203 -4.78 -3.83 -20.64
N ALA A 204 -4.02 -2.92 -20.04
CA ALA A 204 -4.52 -1.81 -19.24
C ALA A 204 -4.82 -0.55 -20.09
N PHE A 205 -4.49 -0.59 -21.40
CA PHE A 205 -4.51 0.57 -22.31
C PHE A 205 -3.80 1.81 -21.73
N ARG A 206 -2.79 1.58 -20.88
CA ARG A 206 -2.09 2.63 -20.14
C ARG A 206 -0.72 2.11 -19.70
N TYR A 207 0.32 2.87 -19.98
CA TYR A 207 1.66 2.55 -19.50
C TYR A 207 1.82 2.90 -18.02
N ILE A 208 2.32 1.93 -17.26
CA ILE A 208 2.74 2.04 -15.85
C ILE A 208 4.18 1.54 -15.78
N SER A 209 5.06 2.35 -15.18
CA SER A 209 6.50 2.13 -15.13
C SER A 209 6.96 1.04 -14.16
N ASP A 210 6.14 0.66 -13.17
CA ASP A 210 6.44 -0.43 -12.23
C ASP A 210 5.19 -1.24 -11.87
N THR A 211 4.76 -2.09 -12.80
CA THR A 211 3.54 -2.89 -12.62
C THR A 211 3.66 -3.93 -11.52
N GLN A 212 4.88 -4.35 -11.21
CA GLN A 212 5.19 -5.43 -10.27
C GLN A 212 5.50 -4.95 -8.85
N SER A 213 5.34 -3.65 -8.56
CA SER A 213 5.58 -3.13 -7.21
C SER A 213 4.47 -3.55 -6.24
N GLY A 214 4.82 -4.22 -5.15
CA GLY A 214 3.87 -4.63 -4.11
C GLY A 214 3.26 -3.49 -3.30
N LEU A 215 3.88 -2.31 -3.30
CA LEU A 215 3.39 -1.14 -2.55
C LEU A 215 2.37 -0.33 -3.35
N ARG A 216 1.10 -0.42 -2.96
CA ARG A 216 -0.02 0.26 -3.63
C ARG A 216 -1.01 0.79 -2.60
N ALA A 217 -1.66 1.91 -2.89
CA ALA A 217 -2.79 2.42 -2.11
C ALA A 217 -4.04 2.53 -2.99
N PHE A 218 -5.17 2.09 -2.45
CA PHE A 218 -6.46 2.04 -3.11
C PHE A 218 -7.44 2.91 -2.34
N SER A 219 -8.26 3.69 -3.05
CA SER A 219 -9.50 4.20 -2.45
C SER A 219 -10.43 3.04 -2.15
N ARG A 220 -11.30 3.18 -1.13
CA ARG A 220 -12.34 2.18 -0.83
C ARG A 220 -13.12 1.76 -2.06
N ASN A 221 -13.49 2.74 -2.90
CA ASN A 221 -14.24 2.51 -4.12
C ASN A 221 -13.44 1.68 -5.13
N CYS A 222 -12.13 1.91 -5.28
CA CYS A 222 -11.26 1.08 -6.12
C CYS A 222 -11.13 -0.33 -5.55
N ALA A 223 -10.76 -0.45 -4.27
CA ALA A 223 -10.56 -1.72 -3.57
C ALA A 223 -11.81 -2.63 -3.62
N SER A 224 -13.01 -2.05 -3.53
CA SER A 224 -14.27 -2.80 -3.57
C SER A 224 -14.65 -3.30 -4.97
N ARG A 225 -14.11 -2.67 -6.03
CA ARG A 225 -14.47 -2.96 -7.44
C ARG A 225 -13.45 -3.83 -8.15
N VAL A 226 -12.18 -3.82 -7.73
CA VAL A 226 -11.12 -4.67 -8.26
C VAL A 226 -11.37 -6.10 -7.80
N LYS A 227 -11.60 -7.01 -8.75
CA LYS A 227 -11.77 -8.43 -8.48
C LYS A 227 -10.49 -9.17 -8.87
N ILE A 228 -9.83 -9.75 -7.88
CA ILE A 228 -8.64 -10.57 -8.08
C ILE A 228 -9.11 -12.01 -8.32
N THR A 229 -8.75 -12.55 -9.48
CA THR A 229 -9.02 -13.94 -9.87
C THR A 229 -7.73 -14.75 -9.97
N CYS A 230 -6.59 -14.08 -10.17
CA CYS A 230 -5.27 -14.72 -10.16
C CYS A 230 -4.82 -15.00 -8.72
N ASP A 231 -4.50 -16.26 -8.44
CA ASP A 231 -3.95 -16.68 -7.15
C ASP A 231 -2.42 -16.38 -7.04
N GLY A 232 -1.68 -16.37 -8.15
CA GLY A 232 -0.22 -16.18 -8.18
C GLY A 232 0.27 -14.75 -8.46
N TYR A 233 1.55 -14.61 -8.83
CA TYR A 233 2.22 -13.32 -9.07
C TYR A 233 1.61 -12.45 -10.20
N ALA A 234 0.80 -13.04 -11.10
CA ALA A 234 0.09 -12.30 -12.14
C ALA A 234 -0.88 -11.24 -11.57
N VAL A 235 -1.25 -11.35 -10.29
CA VAL A 235 -2.11 -10.40 -9.58
C VAL A 235 -1.64 -8.95 -9.71
N SER A 236 -0.32 -8.71 -9.74
CA SER A 236 0.24 -7.37 -9.88
C SER A 236 -0.23 -6.67 -11.16
N SER A 237 -0.27 -7.41 -12.27
CA SER A 237 -0.79 -6.92 -13.55
C SER A 237 -2.32 -6.92 -13.55
N GLU A 238 -2.97 -7.96 -13.01
CA GLU A 238 -4.44 -8.06 -12.95
C GLU A 238 -5.07 -6.85 -12.24
N ILE A 239 -4.50 -6.44 -11.10
CA ILE A 239 -4.96 -5.27 -10.34
C ILE A 239 -4.99 -4.02 -11.21
N ILE A 240 -3.93 -3.78 -11.98
CA ILE A 240 -3.80 -2.58 -12.83
C ILE A 240 -4.80 -2.66 -13.98
N VAL A 241 -4.92 -3.82 -14.62
CA VAL A 241 -5.86 -4.05 -15.72
C VAL A 241 -7.30 -3.87 -15.25
N GLU A 242 -7.68 -4.45 -14.12
CA GLU A 242 -9.03 -4.29 -13.56
C GLU A 242 -9.29 -2.86 -13.11
N ALA A 243 -8.34 -2.18 -12.45
CA ALA A 243 -8.48 -0.77 -12.10
C ALA A 243 -8.69 0.12 -13.33
N SER A 244 -7.91 -0.09 -14.41
CA SER A 244 -8.09 0.60 -15.69
C SER A 244 -9.46 0.31 -16.32
N ARG A 245 -9.91 -0.95 -16.34
CA ARG A 245 -11.24 -1.33 -16.85
C ARG A 245 -12.38 -0.68 -16.07
N LYS A 246 -12.21 -0.46 -14.76
CA LYS A 246 -13.16 0.27 -13.92
C LYS A 246 -13.01 1.79 -14.00
N LYS A 247 -12.18 2.31 -14.92
CA LYS A 247 -11.91 3.74 -15.13
C LYS A 247 -11.41 4.44 -13.85
N CYS A 248 -10.65 3.72 -13.02
CA CYS A 248 -10.02 4.31 -11.85
C CYS A 248 -8.93 5.30 -12.28
N ARG A 249 -8.77 6.40 -11.55
CA ARG A 249 -7.61 7.29 -11.71
C ARG A 249 -6.39 6.59 -11.11
N ILE A 250 -5.32 6.42 -11.90
CA ILE A 250 -4.10 5.70 -11.50
C ILE A 250 -2.91 6.64 -11.59
N VAL A 251 -2.13 6.73 -10.52
CA VAL A 251 -0.87 7.52 -10.47
C VAL A 251 0.28 6.66 -9.96
N GLU A 252 1.50 7.08 -10.30
CA GLU A 252 2.72 6.43 -9.82
C GLU A 252 3.50 7.39 -8.95
N ILE A 253 3.89 6.93 -7.76
CA ILE A 253 4.64 7.69 -6.78
C ILE A 253 6.05 7.10 -6.70
N PRO A 254 7.12 7.89 -6.86
CA PRO A 254 8.50 7.39 -6.72
C PRO A 254 8.71 6.71 -5.37
N ILE A 255 9.30 5.52 -5.32
CA ILE A 255 9.65 4.83 -4.06
C ILE A 255 11.10 4.32 -4.08
N THR A 256 11.64 4.07 -2.89
CA THR A 256 12.94 3.47 -2.67
C THR A 256 12.75 2.03 -2.21
N ALA A 257 13.26 1.08 -2.99
CA ALA A 257 13.27 -0.33 -2.57
C ALA A 257 14.55 -0.64 -1.81
N VAL A 258 14.40 -1.29 -0.66
CA VAL A 258 15.53 -1.78 0.14
C VAL A 258 15.87 -3.21 -0.29
N TYR A 259 17.08 -3.43 -0.78
CA TYR A 259 17.55 -4.76 -1.18
C TYR A 259 18.49 -5.33 -0.12
N THR A 260 18.09 -6.44 0.50
CA THR A 260 18.92 -7.23 1.42
C THR A 260 19.32 -8.54 0.74
N GLU A 261 20.37 -9.23 1.24
CA GLU A 261 20.74 -10.54 0.68
C GLU A 261 19.58 -11.54 0.69
N TYR A 262 18.71 -11.45 1.69
CA TYR A 262 17.49 -12.24 1.80
C TYR A 262 16.46 -11.87 0.73
N SER A 263 16.16 -10.58 0.56
CA SER A 263 15.13 -10.12 -0.37
C SER A 263 15.59 -10.19 -1.85
N MET A 264 16.90 -10.22 -2.09
CA MET A 264 17.49 -10.45 -3.41
C MET A 264 17.17 -11.84 -3.98
N LYS A 265 17.09 -12.86 -3.12
CA LYS A 265 16.75 -14.25 -3.48
C LYS A 265 15.25 -14.47 -3.70
N LYS A 266 14.41 -13.51 -3.31
CA LYS A 266 12.95 -13.54 -3.50
C LYS A 266 12.53 -12.67 -4.70
N GLY A 267 11.35 -12.97 -5.25
CA GLY A 267 10.77 -12.29 -6.41
C GLY A 267 10.61 -13.22 -7.63
N THR A 268 9.98 -12.70 -8.67
CA THR A 268 9.67 -13.45 -9.89
C THR A 268 10.93 -13.82 -10.65
N ASN A 269 11.14 -15.12 -10.85
CA ASN A 269 12.15 -15.64 -11.77
C ASN A 269 11.69 -15.44 -13.23
N VAL A 270 12.63 -15.41 -14.19
CA VAL A 270 12.32 -15.17 -15.62
C VAL A 270 11.25 -16.14 -16.16
N ILE A 271 11.29 -17.41 -15.74
CA ILE A 271 10.31 -18.44 -16.08
C ILE A 271 8.90 -18.09 -15.57
N GLU A 272 8.82 -17.48 -14.39
CA GLU A 272 7.57 -17.06 -13.78
C GLU A 272 7.01 -15.82 -14.46
N GLY A 273 7.88 -14.90 -14.90
CA GLY A 273 7.52 -13.80 -15.80
C GLY A 273 6.90 -14.28 -17.12
N ILE A 274 7.45 -15.34 -17.72
CA ILE A 274 6.89 -15.96 -18.94
C ILE A 274 5.53 -16.61 -18.65
N LYS A 275 5.36 -17.30 -17.52
CA LYS A 275 4.06 -17.86 -17.11
C LYS A 275 3.00 -16.77 -16.89
N ILE A 276 3.38 -15.65 -16.27
CA ILE A 276 2.49 -14.50 -16.09
C ILE A 276 2.06 -13.95 -17.46
N ALA A 277 3.00 -13.75 -18.38
CA ALA A 277 2.73 -13.30 -19.73
C ALA A 277 1.75 -14.23 -20.46
N LEU A 278 1.98 -15.55 -20.40
CA LEU A 278 1.11 -16.55 -21.02
C LEU A 278 -0.28 -16.59 -20.39
N ASN A 279 -0.39 -16.51 -19.06
CA ASN A 279 -1.69 -16.49 -18.38
C ASN A 279 -2.51 -15.24 -18.74
N LEU A 280 -1.87 -14.06 -18.75
CA LEU A 280 -2.52 -12.82 -19.21
C LEU A 280 -2.95 -12.92 -20.67
N PHE A 281 -2.14 -13.57 -21.52
CA PHE A 281 -2.48 -13.81 -22.92
C PHE A 281 -3.67 -14.78 -23.08
N VAL A 282 -3.73 -15.86 -22.31
CA VAL A 282 -4.87 -16.79 -22.33
C VAL A 282 -6.16 -16.12 -21.84
N ASP A 283 -6.07 -15.25 -20.82
CA ASP A 283 -7.20 -14.47 -20.35
C ASP A 283 -7.71 -13.43 -21.37
N LEU A 284 -6.89 -13.05 -22.37
CA LEU A 284 -7.32 -12.25 -23.51
C LEU A 284 -8.35 -12.98 -24.38
N PHE A 285 -8.19 -14.31 -24.54
CA PHE A 285 -8.99 -15.14 -25.43
C PHE A 285 -10.17 -15.85 -24.73
N ARG A 286 -10.23 -15.78 -23.40
CA ARG A 286 -11.35 -16.30 -22.60
C ARG A 286 -12.48 -15.28 -22.38
N ARG A 287 -12.39 -14.09 -22.99
CA ARG A 287 -13.39 -13.04 -22.93
C ARG A 287 -14.04 -12.80 -24.28
#